data_AF-A0A662AVF1-F1
#
_entry.id   AF-A0A662AVF1-F1
#
_cell.length_a   1.000
_cell.length_b   1.000
_cell.length_c   1.000
_cell.angle_alpha   90.00
_cell.angle_beta   90.00
_cell.angle_gamma   90.00
#
_symmetry.space_group_name_H-M   'P 1'
#
loop_
_entity.id
_entity.type
_entity.pdbx_description
1 polymer ?
#
loop_
_entity_poly.entity_id
_entity_poly.type
_entity_poly.pdbx_seq_one_letter_code
_entity_poly.pdbx_strand_id
1 'polypeptide(L)'
;TDRGLMVPALLNADRYSLPELSVRLKEIAESSKKGSISPDLLVPEAATFTVSNLGNYGVEMFTPVINLPQVGILGVNTIIQRPTTLADGSFGFQPFMGLSLTYDHRAIDGGPATLFLAEIKKQIEQLSPNLL
;
A
#
# COMPACT_ATOMS: atom_id res chain seq x y z
N THR A 1 6.87 -1.60 15.48
CA THR A 1 7.84 -0.98 16.40
C THR A 1 8.01 -1.91 17.60
N ASP A 2 8.91 -1.62 18.55
CA ASP A 2 9.04 -2.45 19.77
C ASP A 2 7.77 -2.43 20.64
N ARG A 3 6.87 -1.46 20.40
CA ARG A 3 5.56 -1.31 21.05
C ARG A 3 4.41 -1.96 20.27
N GLY A 4 4.71 -2.71 19.21
CA GLY A 4 3.71 -3.34 18.35
C GLY A 4 3.41 -2.59 17.05
N LEU A 5 2.23 -2.85 16.48
CA LEU A 5 1.76 -2.23 15.24
C LEU A 5 1.30 -0.80 15.52
N MET A 6 1.77 0.15 14.72
CA MET A 6 1.28 1.53 14.69
C MET A 6 0.87 1.86 13.26
N VAL A 7 -0.21 2.63 13.10
CA VAL A 7 -0.74 3.04 11.79
C VAL A 7 -0.82 4.57 11.74
N PRO A 8 0.31 5.27 11.55
CA PRO A 8 0.33 6.72 11.49
C PRO A 8 -0.22 7.25 10.16
N ALA A 9 -0.99 8.35 10.25
CA ALA A 9 -1.52 9.05 9.09
C ALA A 9 -0.48 9.99 8.45
N LEU A 10 -0.41 9.96 7.12
CA LEU A 10 0.24 11.01 6.32
C LEU A 10 -0.84 11.91 5.74
N LEU A 11 -0.91 13.16 6.21
CA LEU A 11 -1.94 14.12 5.78
C LEU A 11 -1.62 14.71 4.40
N ASN A 12 -2.67 14.91 3.59
CA ASN A 12 -2.61 15.52 2.27
C ASN A 12 -1.64 14.80 1.29
N ALA A 13 -1.68 13.47 1.30
CA ALA A 13 -0.80 12.64 0.46
C ALA A 13 -0.92 12.94 -1.05
N ASP A 14 -2.07 13.46 -1.50
CA ASP A 14 -2.37 13.89 -2.86
C ASP A 14 -1.53 15.09 -3.33
N ARG A 15 -0.95 15.87 -2.40
CA ARG A 15 -0.20 17.09 -2.71
C ARG A 15 1.30 16.87 -2.92
N TYR A 16 1.77 15.65 -2.68
CA TYR A 16 3.20 15.34 -2.72
C TYR A 16 3.55 14.56 -3.98
N SER A 17 4.71 14.89 -4.56
CA SER A 17 5.36 14.05 -5.55
C SER A 17 5.86 12.73 -4.92
N LEU A 18 6.21 11.74 -5.75
CA LEU A 18 6.75 10.46 -5.26
C LEU A 18 8.02 10.62 -4.40
N PRO A 19 9.01 11.45 -4.76
CA PRO A 19 10.17 11.68 -3.90
C PRO A 19 9.80 12.31 -2.55
N GLU A 20 8.86 13.28 -2.55
CA GLU A 20 8.37 13.91 -1.32
C GLU A 20 7.64 12.90 -0.43
N LEU A 21 6.77 12.07 -1.00
CA LEU A 21 6.12 10.97 -0.28
C LEU A 21 7.14 10.03 0.36
N SER A 22 8.18 9.65 -0.38
CA SER A 22 9.26 8.78 0.12
C SER A 22 9.97 9.37 1.34
N VAL A 23 10.30 10.67 1.30
CA VAL A 23 10.90 11.39 2.43
C VAL A 23 9.94 11.43 3.62
N ARG A 24 8.69 11.85 3.41
CA ARG A 24 7.68 11.98 4.48
C ARG A 24 7.37 10.65 5.15
N LEU A 25 7.23 9.57 4.39
CA LEU A 25 6.98 8.23 4.93
C LEU A 25 8.15 7.75 5.79
N LYS A 26 9.40 8.04 5.40
CA LYS A 26 10.59 7.75 6.22
C LYS A 26 10.58 8.54 7.53
N GLU A 27 10.26 9.83 7.49
CA GLU A 27 10.15 10.68 8.68
C GLU A 27 9.10 10.16 9.67
N ILE A 28 7.93 9.77 9.18
CA ILE A 28 6.85 9.19 9.98
C ILE A 28 7.25 7.83 10.57
N ALA A 29 7.89 6.97 9.76
CA ALA A 29 8.36 5.67 10.22
C ALA A 29 9.41 5.81 11.34
N GLU A 30 10.38 6.71 11.17
CA GLU A 30 11.43 6.96 12.18
C GLU A 30 10.85 7.56 13.47
N SER A 31 9.94 8.53 13.36
CA SER A 31 9.24 9.10 14.52
C SER A 31 8.42 8.04 15.27
N SER A 32 7.78 7.13 14.54
CA SER A 32 7.00 6.03 15.12
C SER A 32 7.89 5.03 15.87
N LYS A 33 9.05 4.65 15.31
CA LYS A 33 10.03 3.78 15.96
C LYS A 33 10.60 4.41 17.23
N LYS A 34 10.92 5.71 17.19
CA LYS A 34 11.45 6.47 18.34
C LYS A 34 10.38 6.78 19.39
N GLY A 35 9.09 6.57 19.07
CA GLY A 35 7.98 6.89 19.97
C GLY A 35 7.72 8.39 20.11
N SER A 36 8.20 9.21 19.17
CA SER A 36 8.03 10.67 19.12
C SER A 36 6.96 11.12 18.12
N ILE A 37 6.26 10.17 17.48
CA ILE A 37 5.15 10.48 16.57
C ILE A 37 4.02 11.17 17.35
N SER A 38 3.38 12.16 16.73
CA SER A 38 2.23 12.84 17.34
C SER A 38 1.08 11.84 17.55
N PRO A 39 0.48 11.76 18.74
CA PRO A 39 -0.71 10.95 18.98
C PRO A 39 -1.88 11.30 18.04
N ASP A 40 -1.99 12.55 17.61
CA ASP A 40 -3.03 13.02 16.69
C ASP A 40 -2.91 12.39 15.29
N LEU A 41 -1.74 11.86 14.94
CA LEU A 41 -1.55 11.12 13.69
C LEU A 41 -1.83 9.62 13.86
N LEU A 42 -1.99 9.13 15.08
CA LEU A 42 -2.26 7.72 15.38
C LEU A 42 -3.75 7.43 15.56
N VAL A 43 -4.60 8.46 15.69
CA VAL A 43 -6.05 8.26 15.75
C VAL A 43 -6.55 7.79 14.39
N PRO A 44 -7.42 6.76 14.31
CA PRO A 44 -7.87 6.22 13.03
C PRO A 44 -8.55 7.25 12.10
N GLU A 45 -9.18 8.26 12.68
CA GLU A 45 -9.85 9.38 12.00
C GLU A 45 -8.88 10.31 11.26
N ALA A 46 -7.60 10.28 11.60
CA ALA A 46 -6.59 11.12 10.94
C ALA A 46 -6.29 10.69 9.50
N ALA A 47 -6.67 9.47 9.11
CA ALA A 47 -6.44 8.92 7.78
C ALA A 47 -7.76 8.56 7.08
N THR A 48 -7.76 8.65 5.75
CA THR A 48 -8.91 8.31 4.90
C THR A 48 -8.78 6.92 4.26
N PHE A 49 -7.56 6.39 4.18
CA PHE A 49 -7.22 5.10 3.58
C PHE A 49 -5.94 4.55 4.21
N THR A 50 -5.83 3.23 4.30
CA THR A 50 -4.64 2.56 4.84
C THR A 50 -3.91 1.76 3.77
N VAL A 51 -2.58 1.83 3.76
CA VAL A 51 -1.72 0.90 3.01
C VAL A 51 -0.91 0.07 4.01
N SER A 52 -0.98 -1.25 3.89
CA SER A 52 -0.23 -2.20 4.73
C SER A 52 0.74 -2.99 3.86
N ASN A 53 2.04 -2.83 4.08
CA ASN A 53 3.07 -3.55 3.34
C ASN A 53 3.58 -4.74 4.17
N LEU A 54 3.31 -5.96 3.70
CA LEU A 54 3.82 -7.20 4.28
C LEU A 54 4.96 -7.81 3.47
N GLY A 55 5.48 -7.10 2.47
CA GLY A 55 6.47 -7.59 1.53
C GLY A 55 7.76 -8.07 2.20
N ASN A 56 8.18 -7.43 3.29
CA ASN A 56 9.36 -7.82 4.07
C ASN A 56 9.16 -9.11 4.90
N TYR A 57 7.92 -9.60 5.02
CA TYR A 57 7.58 -10.78 5.81
C TYR A 57 7.38 -12.05 4.95
N GLY A 58 7.60 -11.97 3.63
CA GLY A 58 7.43 -13.12 2.73
C GLY A 58 5.97 -13.50 2.45
N VAL A 59 5.01 -12.62 2.78
CA VAL A 59 3.59 -12.89 2.64
C VAL A 59 3.15 -12.62 1.20
N GLU A 60 2.76 -13.67 0.47
CA GLU A 60 2.28 -13.56 -0.91
C GLU A 60 0.82 -13.13 -1.04
N MET A 61 0.01 -13.40 -0.01
CA MET A 61 -1.41 -13.05 0.05
C MET A 61 -1.84 -12.85 1.50
N PHE A 62 -2.56 -11.77 1.77
CA PHE A 62 -3.25 -11.57 3.06
C PHE A 62 -4.58 -10.85 2.87
N THR A 63 -5.43 -10.93 3.91
CA THR A 63 -6.72 -10.25 3.95
C THR A 63 -6.62 -9.12 4.99
N PRO A 64 -6.28 -7.88 4.59
CA PRO A 64 -6.15 -6.78 5.54
C PRO A 64 -7.50 -6.48 6.21
N VAL A 65 -7.45 -6.09 7.49
CA VAL A 65 -8.62 -5.65 8.26
C VAL A 65 -8.69 -4.13 8.21
N ILE A 66 -9.87 -3.59 7.90
CA ILE A 66 -10.10 -2.14 7.80
C ILE A 66 -9.91 -1.48 9.17
N ASN A 67 -9.16 -0.40 9.22
CA ASN A 67 -9.08 0.48 10.38
C ASN A 67 -10.27 1.45 10.36
N LEU A 68 -11.31 1.15 11.14
CA LEU A 68 -12.48 2.02 11.26
C LEU A 68 -12.07 3.41 11.78
N PRO A 69 -12.67 4.51 11.29
CA PRO A 69 -13.87 4.58 10.43
C PRO A 69 -13.58 4.57 8.92
N GLN A 70 -12.38 4.20 8.48
CA GLN A 70 -12.06 4.12 7.05
C GLN A 70 -12.91 3.04 6.36
N VAL A 71 -13.01 3.11 5.03
CA VAL A 71 -13.82 2.18 4.23
C VAL A 71 -12.98 1.28 3.31
N GLY A 72 -11.65 1.39 3.37
CA GLY A 72 -10.76 0.63 2.52
C GLY A 72 -9.33 0.55 3.04
N ILE A 73 -8.68 -0.57 2.75
CA ILE A 73 -7.27 -0.83 3.05
C ILE A 73 -6.65 -1.64 1.92
N LEU A 74 -5.49 -1.20 1.44
CA LEU A 74 -4.69 -1.92 0.45
C LEU A 74 -3.55 -2.67 1.12
N GLY A 75 -3.51 -3.97 0.89
CA GLY A 75 -2.38 -4.82 1.20
C GLY A 75 -1.39 -4.90 0.05
N VAL A 76 -0.11 -4.71 0.34
CA VAL A 76 1.01 -4.90 -0.60
C VAL A 76 1.81 -6.13 -0.16
N ASN A 77 1.88 -7.13 -1.03
CA ASN A 77 2.45 -8.44 -0.73
C ASN A 77 3.92 -8.51 -1.17
N THR A 78 4.60 -9.61 -0.83
CA THR A 78 5.98 -9.86 -1.25
C THR A 78 6.11 -9.94 -2.77
N ILE A 79 7.20 -9.40 -3.28
CA ILE A 79 7.62 -9.56 -4.67
C ILE A 79 8.31 -10.92 -4.81
N ILE A 80 7.78 -11.77 -5.68
CA ILE A 80 8.36 -13.08 -6.01
C ILE A 80 8.51 -13.26 -7.51
N GLN A 81 9.45 -14.09 -7.94
CA GLN A 81 9.59 -14.43 -9.35
C GLN A 81 8.55 -15.47 -9.74
N ARG A 82 7.72 -15.16 -10.75
CA ARG A 82 6.72 -16.09 -11.29
C ARG A 82 6.97 -16.37 -12.76
N PRO A 83 6.72 -17.62 -13.23
CA PRO A 83 6.79 -17.93 -14.65
C PRO A 83 5.70 -17.17 -15.41
N THR A 84 6.05 -16.60 -16.55
CA THR A 84 5.14 -15.87 -17.44
C THR A 84 5.58 -15.97 -18.89
N THR A 85 4.69 -15.61 -19.80
CA THR A 85 5.00 -15.43 -21.22
C THR A 85 5.61 -14.05 -21.44
N LEU A 86 6.77 -14.01 -22.09
CA LEU A 86 7.46 -12.78 -22.46
C LEU A 86 6.86 -12.18 -23.74
N ALA A 87 7.22 -10.93 -24.05
CA ALA A 87 6.70 -10.21 -25.21
C ALA A 87 7.05 -10.89 -26.56
N ASP A 88 8.11 -11.69 -26.60
CA ASP A 88 8.54 -12.47 -27.77
C ASP A 88 7.84 -13.85 -27.86
N GLY A 89 6.93 -14.16 -26.93
CA GLY A 89 6.22 -15.43 -26.85
C GLY A 89 6.99 -16.56 -26.16
N SER A 90 8.22 -16.31 -25.70
CA SER A 90 8.97 -17.30 -24.91
C SER A 90 8.49 -17.35 -23.45
N PHE A 91 8.89 -18.38 -22.71
CA PHE A 91 8.64 -18.47 -21.27
C PHE A 91 9.84 -17.95 -20.49
N GLY A 92 9.57 -17.12 -19.48
CA GLY A 92 10.58 -16.59 -18.58
C GLY A 92 10.02 -16.36 -17.18
N PHE A 93 10.82 -15.77 -16.30
CA PHE A 93 10.38 -15.36 -14.97
C PHE A 93 10.31 -13.83 -14.89
N GLN A 94 9.25 -13.30 -14.28
CA GLN A 94 9.11 -11.86 -14.00
C GLN A 94 8.73 -11.62 -12.55
N PRO A 95 9.12 -10.45 -11.99
CA PRO A 95 8.74 -10.08 -10.64
C PRO A 95 7.23 -9.85 -10.59
N PHE A 96 6.58 -10.55 -9.67
CA PHE A 96 5.15 -10.44 -9.41
C PHE A 96 4.91 -9.98 -7.98
N MET A 97 3.97 -9.07 -7.80
CA MET A 97 3.54 -8.57 -6.51
C MET A 97 2.02 -8.69 -6.39
N GLY A 98 1.55 -9.34 -5.33
CA GLY A 98 0.12 -9.38 -5.03
C GLY A 98 -0.36 -8.08 -4.39
N LEU A 99 -1.59 -7.68 -4.72
CA LEU A 99 -2.31 -6.59 -4.08
C LEU A 99 -3.63 -7.12 -3.51
N SER A 100 -3.92 -6.82 -2.25
CA SER A 100 -5.14 -7.26 -1.55
C SER A 100 -5.97 -6.05 -1.10
N LEU A 101 -7.04 -5.73 -1.81
CA LEU A 101 -7.96 -4.65 -1.41
C LEU A 101 -9.10 -5.21 -0.55
N THR A 102 -9.20 -4.78 0.70
CA THR A 102 -10.39 -4.97 1.53
C THR A 102 -11.17 -3.65 1.56
N TYR A 103 -12.48 -3.70 1.35
CA TYR A 103 -13.35 -2.53 1.38
C TYR A 103 -14.68 -2.83 2.07
N ASP A 104 -15.31 -1.81 2.63
CA ASP A 104 -16.63 -1.91 3.25
C ASP A 104 -17.71 -1.91 2.15
N HIS A 105 -18.30 -3.09 1.90
CA HIS A 105 -19.30 -3.25 0.85
C HIS A 105 -20.64 -2.53 1.15
N ARG A 106 -20.82 -2.01 2.37
CA ARG A 106 -21.96 -1.13 2.70
C ARG A 106 -21.77 0.28 2.15
N ALA A 107 -20.52 0.68 1.92
CA ALA A 107 -20.14 2.01 1.45
C ALA A 107 -19.74 2.02 -0.03
N ILE A 108 -19.14 0.93 -0.53
CA ILE A 108 -18.57 0.85 -1.88
C ILE A 108 -19.02 -0.47 -2.55
N ASP A 109 -19.49 -0.40 -3.79
CA ASP A 109 -19.80 -1.58 -4.59
C ASP A 109 -18.54 -2.24 -5.19
N GLY A 110 -18.62 -3.54 -5.49
CA GLY A 110 -17.50 -4.29 -6.05
C GLY A 110 -16.99 -3.80 -7.41
N GLY A 111 -17.85 -3.21 -8.25
CA GLY A 111 -17.46 -2.64 -9.55
C GLY A 111 -16.43 -1.51 -9.41
N PRO A 112 -16.77 -0.40 -8.73
CA PRO A 112 -15.82 0.68 -8.42
C PRO A 112 -14.55 0.19 -7.71
N ALA A 113 -14.67 -0.72 -6.72
CA ALA A 113 -13.50 -1.26 -6.01
C ALA A 113 -12.55 -2.03 -6.94
N THR A 114 -13.10 -2.81 -7.88
CA THR A 114 -12.32 -3.55 -8.90
C THR A 114 -11.59 -2.61 -9.84
N LEU A 115 -12.27 -1.55 -10.32
CA LEU A 115 -11.66 -0.56 -11.20
C LEU A 115 -10.55 0.23 -10.49
N PHE A 116 -10.74 0.57 -9.22
CA PHE A 116 -9.71 1.21 -8.39
C PHE A 116 -8.45 0.35 -8.27
N LEU A 117 -8.61 -0.95 -7.93
CA LEU A 117 -7.47 -1.86 -7.83
C LEU A 117 -6.78 -2.09 -9.20
N ALA A 118 -7.56 -2.18 -10.28
CA ALA A 118 -7.04 -2.33 -11.63
C ALA A 118 -6.21 -1.11 -12.07
N GLU A 119 -6.65 0.10 -11.71
CA GLU A 119 -5.90 1.33 -12.00
C GLU A 119 -4.60 1.39 -11.20
N ILE A 120 -4.61 1.06 -9.91
CA ILE A 120 -3.38 0.98 -9.11
C ILE A 120 -2.38 -0.01 -9.72
N LYS A 121 -2.86 -1.21 -10.08
CA LYS A 121 -2.03 -2.22 -10.76
C LYS A 121 -1.38 -1.65 -12.02
N LYS A 122 -2.18 -1.02 -12.89
CA LYS A 122 -1.70 -0.42 -14.14
C LYS A 122 -0.65 0.67 -13.90
N GLN A 123 -0.88 1.56 -12.94
CA GLN A 123 0.06 2.63 -12.60
C GLN A 123 1.40 2.08 -12.10
N ILE A 124 1.39 1.01 -11.29
CA ILE A 124 2.61 0.35 -10.82
C ILE A 124 3.35 -0.33 -12.00
N GLU A 125 2.64 -1.04 -12.87
CA GLU A 125 3.24 -1.71 -14.04
C GLU A 125 3.82 -0.73 -15.07
N GLN A 126 3.31 0.50 -15.11
CA GLN A 126 3.73 1.56 -16.05
C GLN A 126 4.70 2.58 -15.43
N LEU A 127 5.05 2.42 -14.14
CA LEU A 127 5.90 3.39 -13.45
C LEU A 127 7.28 3.44 -14.12
N SER A 128 7.62 4.58 -14.71
CA SER A 128 8.92 4.77 -15.33
C SER A 128 10.01 4.95 -14.27
N PRO A 129 11.19 4.33 -14.41
CA PRO A 129 12.32 4.56 -13.51
C PRO A 129 12.74 6.03 -13.41
N ASN A 130 12.41 6.85 -14.42
CA ASN A 130 12.74 8.27 -14.46
C ASN A 130 11.83 9.14 -13.56
N LEU A 131 10.79 8.56 -12.93
CA LEU A 131 9.92 9.23 -11.95
C LEU A 131 10.38 9.05 -10.48
N LEU A 132 11.44 8.27 -10.24
CA LEU A 132 12.03 8.01 -8.92
C LEU A 132 13.30 8.85 -8.71
#